data_AF-A0A3E0CJB9-F1
#
_entry.id   AF-A0A3E0CJB9-F1
#
_cell.length_a   1.000
_cell.length_b   1.000
_cell.length_c   1.000
_cell.angle_alpha   90.00
_cell.angle_beta   90.00
_cell.angle_gamma   90.00
#
_symmetry.space_group_name_H-M   'P 1'
#
loop_
_entity.id
_entity.type
_entity.pdbx_description
1 polymer ?
#
loop_
_entity_poly.entity_id
_entity_poly.type
_entity_poly.pdbx_seq_one_letter_code
_entity_poly.pdbx_strand_id
1 'polypeptide(L)'
;MYFHDFGPLLWAGTAETMKLAMLSLCVSLVLGLAGAAAKLSGSRALAAVGTCYTTLIRAVPDLVLMLLLFYAMQILLNHCTDLLGWEQIDIDPFMAGVMTLGFIYGAYFTETFRGAFLTVPRGQLDAGFAYGMSGWRVFRRILFPQMMRFALPGITLA
;
A
#
# COMPACT_ATOMS: atom_id res chain seq x y z
N MET A 1 23.67 -6.34 -37.20
CA MET A 1 23.68 -7.04 -35.90
C MET A 1 22.28 -6.91 -35.33
N TYR A 2 21.55 -8.02 -35.26
CA TYR A 2 20.10 -8.08 -35.45
C TYR A 2 19.33 -7.82 -34.13
N PHE A 3 18.53 -6.75 -34.10
CA PHE A 3 17.57 -6.48 -33.02
C PHE A 3 16.35 -7.45 -33.03
N HIS A 4 16.27 -8.37 -34.00
CA HIS A 4 15.13 -9.27 -34.19
C HIS A 4 15.03 -10.39 -33.14
N ASP A 5 16.12 -10.78 -32.49
CA ASP A 5 16.12 -11.89 -31.51
C ASP A 5 15.76 -11.44 -30.07
N PHE A 6 15.64 -10.13 -29.82
CA PHE A 6 15.29 -9.61 -28.48
C PHE A 6 13.79 -9.52 -28.24
N GLY A 7 12.94 -9.64 -29.27
CA GLY A 7 11.48 -9.52 -29.16
C GLY A 7 10.87 -10.43 -28.08
N PRO A 8 11.19 -11.73 -28.05
CA PRO A 8 10.70 -12.64 -27.01
C PRO A 8 11.19 -12.29 -25.60
N LEU A 9 12.44 -11.83 -25.47
CA LEU A 9 13.03 -11.44 -24.19
C LEU A 9 12.38 -10.16 -23.63
N LEU A 10 12.14 -9.17 -24.49
CA LEU A 10 11.45 -7.93 -24.13
C LEU A 10 10.00 -8.20 -23.72
N TRP A 11 9.32 -9.11 -24.43
CA TRP A 11 7.96 -9.52 -24.07
C TRP A 11 7.92 -10.22 -22.71
N ALA A 12 8.84 -11.16 -22.47
CA ALA A 12 8.95 -11.84 -21.17
C ALA A 12 9.21 -10.85 -20.03
N GLY A 13 10.17 -9.92 -20.18
CA GLY A 13 10.45 -8.89 -19.18
C GLY A 13 9.27 -7.94 -18.94
N THR A 14 8.54 -7.58 -20.00
CA THR A 14 7.34 -6.74 -19.90
C THR A 14 6.24 -7.48 -19.12
N ALA A 15 6.02 -8.76 -19.42
CA ALA A 15 5.04 -9.59 -18.73
C ALA A 15 5.36 -9.73 -17.24
N GLU A 16 6.62 -9.96 -16.87
CA GLU A 16 7.04 -10.03 -15.46
C GLU A 16 6.88 -8.69 -14.73
N THR A 17 7.26 -7.59 -15.38
CA THR A 17 7.06 -6.25 -14.82
C THR A 17 5.58 -5.95 -14.59
N MET A 18 4.70 -6.33 -15.52
CA MET A 18 3.25 -6.14 -15.39
C MET A 18 2.67 -6.96 -14.23
N LYS A 19 3.06 -8.24 -14.11
CA LYS A 19 2.64 -9.09 -12.97
C LYS A 19 3.08 -8.47 -11.65
N LEU A 20 4.34 -8.07 -11.55
CA LEU A 20 4.92 -7.46 -10.36
C LEU A 20 4.22 -6.15 -10.01
N ALA A 21 3.93 -5.30 -11.00
CA ALA A 21 3.21 -4.05 -10.80
C ALA A 21 1.78 -4.28 -10.29
N MET A 22 1.03 -5.22 -10.88
CA MET A 22 -0.34 -5.51 -10.45
C MET A 22 -0.40 -6.08 -9.03
N LEU A 23 0.47 -7.04 -8.71
CA LEU A 23 0.50 -7.66 -7.39
C LEU A 23 0.96 -6.67 -6.31
N SER A 24 2.02 -5.89 -6.57
CA SER A 24 2.49 -4.88 -5.63
C SER A 24 1.47 -3.77 -5.42
N LEU A 25 0.73 -3.38 -6.48
CA LEU A 25 -0.39 -2.45 -6.37
C LEU A 25 -1.50 -3.00 -5.46
N CYS A 26 -1.89 -4.27 -5.62
CA CYS A 26 -2.89 -4.89 -4.75
C CYS A 26 -2.47 -4.86 -3.28
N VAL A 27 -1.22 -5.21 -2.98
CA VAL A 27 -0.67 -5.16 -1.61
C VAL A 27 -0.65 -3.72 -1.08
N SER A 28 -0.19 -2.77 -1.90
CA SER A 28 -0.14 -1.34 -1.56
C SER A 28 -1.52 -0.76 -1.25
N LEU A 29 -2.54 -1.13 -2.01
CA LEU A 29 -3.92 -0.67 -1.78
C LEU A 29 -4.45 -1.18 -0.45
N VAL A 30 -4.22 -2.45 -0.12
CA VAL A 30 -4.65 -3.03 1.16
C VAL A 30 -3.94 -2.35 2.32
N LEU A 31 -2.61 -2.24 2.26
CA LEU A 31 -1.82 -1.58 3.31
C LEU A 31 -2.14 -0.09 3.42
N GLY A 32 -2.33 0.59 2.30
CA GLY A 32 -2.69 2.01 2.24
C GLY A 32 -4.05 2.31 2.86
N LEU A 33 -5.06 1.49 2.55
CA LEU A 33 -6.39 1.62 3.17
C LEU A 33 -6.35 1.31 4.67
N ALA A 34 -5.62 0.25 5.07
CA ALA A 34 -5.45 -0.10 6.48
C ALA A 34 -4.71 0.99 7.26
N GLY A 35 -3.63 1.54 6.69
CA GLY A 35 -2.87 2.65 7.26
C GLY A 35 -3.70 3.93 7.36
N ALA A 36 -4.49 4.25 6.34
CA ALA A 36 -5.36 5.42 6.36
C ALA A 36 -6.46 5.27 7.43
N ALA A 37 -7.07 4.09 7.52
CA ALA A 37 -8.04 3.77 8.56
C ALA A 37 -7.43 3.88 9.97
N ALA A 38 -6.20 3.40 10.18
CA ALA A 38 -5.49 3.53 11.45
C ALA A 38 -5.24 5.01 11.81
N LYS A 39 -4.79 5.83 10.85
CA LYS A 39 -4.56 7.27 11.06
C LYS A 39 -5.83 8.09 11.28
N LEU A 40 -6.95 7.65 10.72
CA LEU A 40 -8.26 8.28 10.89
C LEU A 40 -9.02 7.73 12.11
N SER A 41 -8.52 6.68 12.75
CA SER A 41 -9.16 6.11 13.94
C SER A 41 -9.09 7.07 15.13
N GLY A 42 -10.09 7.01 16.01
CA GLY A 42 -10.12 7.82 17.24
C GLY A 42 -9.05 7.45 18.28
N SER A 43 -8.35 6.32 18.10
CA SER A 43 -7.32 5.86 19.04
C SER A 43 -5.98 6.53 18.74
N ARG A 44 -5.42 7.22 19.74
CA ARG A 44 -4.09 7.85 19.65
C ARG A 44 -2.98 6.85 19.34
N ALA A 45 -3.09 5.62 19.83
CA ALA A 45 -2.09 4.57 19.60
C ALA A 45 -2.06 4.13 18.14
N LEU A 46 -3.23 3.82 17.54
CA LEU A 46 -3.33 3.43 16.13
C LEU A 46 -2.90 4.57 15.19
N ALA A 47 -3.30 5.80 15.51
CA ALA A 47 -2.88 6.97 14.76
C ALA A 47 -1.36 7.21 14.86
N ALA A 48 -0.75 6.99 16.02
CA ALA A 48 0.69 7.11 16.22
C ALA A 48 1.46 6.04 15.43
N VAL A 49 1.01 4.77 15.45
CA VAL A 49 1.62 3.68 14.67
C VAL A 49 1.56 3.98 13.18
N GLY A 50 0.38 4.35 12.66
CA GLY A 50 0.21 4.71 11.25
C GLY A 50 1.06 5.93 10.86
N THR A 51 1.19 6.92 11.74
CA THR A 51 2.06 8.08 11.52
C THR A 51 3.51 7.68 11.45
N CYS A 52 4.01 6.93 12.45
CA CYS A 52 5.37 6.42 12.49
C CYS A 52 5.73 5.64 11.22
N TYR A 53 4.88 4.68 10.82
CA TYR A 53 5.03 3.92 9.58
C TYR A 53 5.18 4.83 8.36
N THR A 54 4.24 5.76 8.14
CA THR A 54 4.30 6.67 6.98
C THR A 54 5.49 7.62 7.02
N THR A 55 5.86 8.11 8.20
CA THR A 55 6.96 9.07 8.36
C THR A 55 8.30 8.39 8.13
N LEU A 56 8.52 7.18 8.66
CA LEU A 56 9.76 6.44 8.47
C LEU A 56 10.00 6.11 6.99
N ILE A 57 8.98 5.58 6.31
CA ILE A 57 9.11 5.21 4.89
C ILE A 57 9.42 6.44 4.03
N ARG A 58 8.72 7.55 4.27
CA ARG A 58 8.91 8.78 3.48
C ARG A 58 10.15 9.58 3.84
N ALA A 59 10.82 9.25 4.95
CA ALA A 59 12.05 9.90 5.38
C ALA A 59 13.32 9.25 4.78
N VAL A 60 13.23 8.00 4.34
CA VAL A 60 14.35 7.22 3.80
C VAL A 60 14.24 7.18 2.27
N PRO A 61 15.36 7.26 1.53
CA PRO A 61 15.32 7.09 0.08
C PRO A 61 14.78 5.72 -0.34
N ASP A 62 13.87 5.68 -1.32
CA ASP A 62 13.15 4.47 -1.72
C ASP A 62 14.09 3.31 -2.10
N LEU A 63 15.17 3.57 -2.84
CA LEU A 63 16.15 2.54 -3.22
C LEU A 63 16.80 1.86 -2.01
N VAL A 64 17.13 2.66 -0.98
CA VAL A 64 17.73 2.14 0.27
C VAL A 64 16.71 1.28 1.00
N LEU A 65 15.46 1.73 1.04
CA LEU A 65 14.39 1.02 1.71
C LEU A 65 14.03 -0.29 1.00
N MET A 66 14.08 -0.32 -0.34
CA MET A 66 13.91 -1.54 -1.12
C MET A 66 14.98 -2.57 -0.78
N LEU A 67 16.25 -2.16 -0.74
CA LEU A 67 17.36 -3.03 -0.37
C LEU A 67 17.20 -3.57 1.06
N LEU A 68 16.91 -2.67 2.00
CA LEU A 68 16.76 -3.01 3.41
C LEU A 68 15.61 -3.99 3.61
N LEU A 69 14.43 -3.72 3.04
CA LEU A 69 13.27 -4.59 3.18
C LEU A 69 13.48 -5.95 2.50
N PHE A 70 14.09 -5.98 1.32
CA PHE A 70 14.37 -7.22 0.61
C PHE A 70 15.22 -8.18 1.47
N TYR A 71 16.31 -7.70 2.07
CA TYR A 71 17.14 -8.52 2.94
C TYR A 71 16.53 -8.74 4.33
N ALA A 72 15.93 -7.71 4.93
CA ALA A 72 15.31 -7.81 6.24
C ALA A 72 14.17 -8.83 6.27
N MET A 73 13.41 -8.95 5.17
CA MET A 73 12.34 -9.93 5.06
C MET A 73 12.86 -11.37 5.15
N GLN A 74 13.93 -11.70 4.41
CA GLN A 74 14.56 -13.02 4.47
C GLN A 74 15.14 -13.29 5.87
N ILE A 75 15.85 -12.31 6.45
CA ILE A 75 16.44 -12.44 7.79
C ILE A 75 15.36 -12.66 8.85
N LEU A 76 14.26 -11.89 8.79
CA LEU A 76 13.16 -12.00 9.74
C LEU A 76 12.49 -13.37 9.61
N LEU A 77 12.28 -13.84 8.39
CA LEU A 77 11.66 -15.13 8.15
C LEU A 77 12.53 -16.28 8.66
N ASN A 78 13.84 -16.24 8.40
CA ASN A 78 14.79 -17.21 8.94
C ASN A 78 14.77 -17.25 10.47
N HIS A 79 14.80 -16.08 11.13
CA HIS A 79 14.68 -16.03 12.59
C HIS A 79 13.35 -16.62 13.08
N CYS A 80 12.23 -16.36 12.40
CA CYS A 80 10.95 -16.94 12.75
C CYS A 80 10.93 -18.47 12.57
N THR A 81 11.50 -19.00 11.48
CA THR A 81 11.56 -20.45 11.24
C THR A 81 12.47 -21.14 12.25
N ASP A 82 13.61 -20.52 12.60
CA ASP A 82 14.54 -21.03 13.62
C ASP A 82 13.87 -21.12 15.00
N LEU A 83 13.12 -20.08 15.39
CA LEU A 83 12.36 -20.07 16.65
C LEU A 83 11.25 -21.14 16.69
N LEU A 84 10.70 -21.49 15.53
CA LEU A 84 9.66 -22.51 15.39
C LEU A 84 10.24 -23.92 15.16
N GLY A 85 11.57 -24.05 15.01
CA GLY A 85 12.25 -25.31 14.70
C GLY A 85 11.92 -25.85 13.31
N TRP A 86 11.53 -24.98 12.37
CA TRP A 86 11.21 -25.36 10.98
C TRP A 86 12.45 -25.24 10.09
N GLU A 87 12.45 -25.97 8.97
CA GLU A 87 13.46 -25.76 7.94
C GLU A 87 13.39 -24.33 7.39
N GLN A 88 14.56 -23.81 7.03
CA GLN A 88 14.70 -22.47 6.50
C GLN A 88 13.92 -22.33 5.19
N ILE A 89 13.03 -21.33 5.12
CA ILE A 89 12.22 -21.07 3.94
C ILE A 89 12.86 -19.91 3.17
N ASP A 90 13.32 -20.18 1.95
CA ASP A 90 13.80 -19.15 1.05
C ASP A 90 12.63 -18.45 0.36
N ILE A 91 12.52 -17.14 0.55
CA ILE A 91 11.50 -16.34 -0.11
C ILE A 91 11.90 -16.15 -1.58
N ASP A 92 10.97 -16.45 -2.49
CA ASP A 92 11.12 -16.16 -3.90
C ASP A 92 11.42 -14.65 -4.09
N PRO A 93 12.52 -14.27 -4.79
CA PRO A 93 12.87 -12.87 -5.05
C PRO A 93 11.73 -12.05 -5.66
N PHE A 94 10.88 -12.67 -6.48
CA PHE A 94 9.69 -12.04 -7.04
C PHE A 94 8.70 -11.65 -5.94
N MET A 95 8.40 -12.56 -5.01
CA MET A 95 7.49 -12.30 -3.90
C MET A 95 8.06 -11.30 -2.90
N ALA A 96 9.36 -11.39 -2.61
CA ALA A 96 10.05 -10.39 -1.80
C ALA A 96 9.95 -9.00 -2.44
N GLY A 97 10.12 -8.89 -3.76
CA GLY A 97 9.93 -7.66 -4.52
C GLY A 97 8.51 -7.12 -4.44
N VAL A 98 7.50 -7.97 -4.66
CA VAL A 98 6.07 -7.62 -4.56
C VAL A 98 5.74 -7.07 -3.18
N MET A 99 6.18 -7.74 -2.11
CA MET A 99 5.91 -7.32 -0.74
C MET A 99 6.67 -6.05 -0.36
N THR A 100 7.91 -5.91 -0.81
CA THR A 100 8.73 -4.71 -0.59
C THR A 100 8.11 -3.48 -1.24
N LEU A 101 7.82 -3.55 -2.54
CA LEU A 101 7.15 -2.45 -3.25
C LEU A 101 5.78 -2.19 -2.66
N GLY A 102 5.02 -3.25 -2.37
CA GLY A 102 3.73 -3.19 -1.69
C GLY A 102 3.76 -2.39 -0.39
N PHE A 103 4.77 -2.62 0.43
CA PHE A 103 4.95 -1.97 1.72
C PHE A 103 5.38 -0.50 1.59
N ILE A 104 6.26 -0.19 0.63
CA ILE A 104 6.72 1.18 0.37
C ILE A 104 5.57 2.03 -0.17
N TYR A 105 4.96 1.60 -1.28
CA TYR A 105 3.83 2.31 -1.90
C TYR A 105 2.58 2.31 -1.02
N GLY A 106 2.40 1.32 -0.15
CA GLY A 106 1.35 1.34 0.88
C GLY A 106 1.42 2.55 1.83
N ALA A 107 2.62 3.03 2.17
CA ALA A 107 2.76 4.24 3.00
C ALA A 107 2.41 5.52 2.22
N TYR A 108 2.79 5.59 0.95
CA TYR A 108 2.39 6.69 0.07
C TYR A 108 0.86 6.72 -0.11
N PHE A 109 0.24 5.56 -0.38
CA PHE A 109 -1.21 5.44 -0.51
C PHE A 109 -1.95 5.76 0.79
N THR A 110 -1.38 5.43 1.95
CA THR A 110 -1.95 5.83 3.25
C THR A 110 -2.17 7.35 3.31
N GLU A 111 -1.18 8.13 2.88
CA GLU A 111 -1.29 9.59 2.88
C GLU A 111 -2.23 10.12 1.80
N THR A 112 -2.24 9.49 0.62
CA THR A 112 -3.19 9.82 -0.45
C THR A 112 -4.63 9.59 0.00
N PHE A 113 -4.95 8.43 0.58
CA PHE A 113 -6.28 8.12 1.07
C PHE A 113 -6.67 8.99 2.26
N ARG A 114 -5.76 9.22 3.22
CA ARG A 114 -6.01 10.12 4.35
C ARG A 114 -6.28 11.54 3.88
N GLY A 115 -5.50 12.05 2.93
CA GLY A 115 -5.70 13.36 2.32
C GLY A 115 -7.05 13.46 1.62
N ALA A 116 -7.35 12.49 0.76
CA ALA A 116 -8.61 12.42 0.03
C ALA A 116 -9.84 12.36 0.96
N PHE A 117 -9.74 11.64 2.08
CA PHE A 117 -10.78 11.58 3.09
C PHE A 117 -11.06 12.96 3.71
N LEU A 118 -10.00 13.70 4.04
CA LEU A 118 -10.09 15.03 4.65
C LEU A 118 -10.61 16.10 3.69
N THR A 119 -10.50 15.89 2.38
CA THR A 119 -11.04 16.79 1.35
C THR A 119 -12.57 16.74 1.23
N VAL A 120 -13.21 15.64 1.65
CA VAL A 120 -14.67 15.50 1.53
C VAL A 120 -15.37 16.48 2.49
N PRO A 121 -16.27 17.35 2.00
CA PRO A 121 -16.96 18.33 2.86
C PRO A 121 -17.80 17.67 3.94
N ARG A 122 -17.56 18.03 5.21
CA ARG A 122 -18.28 17.46 6.36
C ARG A 122 -19.80 17.62 6.29
N GLY A 123 -20.27 18.75 5.72
CA GLY A 123 -21.71 19.01 5.57
C GLY A 123 -22.47 17.95 4.77
N GLN A 124 -21.81 17.24 3.84
CA GLN A 124 -22.42 16.13 3.13
C GLN A 124 -22.61 14.88 4.01
N LEU A 125 -21.67 14.65 4.94
CA LEU A 125 -21.77 13.56 5.91
C LEU A 125 -22.87 13.87 6.93
N ASP A 126 -22.89 15.10 7.44
CA ASP A 126 -23.91 15.58 8.39
C ASP A 126 -25.32 15.55 7.78
N ALA A 127 -25.47 15.90 6.50
CA ALA A 127 -26.73 15.74 5.77
C ALA A 127 -27.15 14.26 5.69
N GLY A 128 -26.22 13.35 5.44
CA GLY A 128 -26.49 11.90 5.46
C GLY A 128 -27.01 11.42 6.82
N PHE A 129 -26.40 11.88 7.91
CA PHE A 129 -26.86 11.57 9.26
C PHE A 129 -28.24 12.18 9.56
N ALA A 130 -28.50 13.42 9.14
CA ALA A 130 -29.80 14.09 9.30
C ALA A 130 -30.93 13.37 8.54
N TYR A 131 -30.62 12.74 7.40
CA TYR A 131 -31.54 11.88 6.65
C TYR A 131 -31.72 10.46 7.25
N GLY A 132 -31.17 10.19 8.43
CA GLY A 132 -31.30 8.90 9.12
C GLY A 132 -30.42 7.79 8.56
N MET A 133 -29.34 8.12 7.83
CA MET A 133 -28.38 7.11 7.39
C MET A 133 -27.46 6.67 8.55
N SER A 134 -27.32 5.35 8.74
CA SER A 134 -26.30 4.79 9.63
C SER A 134 -24.88 5.16 9.14
N GLY A 135 -23.89 5.24 10.03
CA GLY A 135 -22.50 5.57 9.69
C GLY A 135 -21.91 4.72 8.55
N TRP A 136 -22.22 3.42 8.49
CA TRP A 136 -21.81 2.55 7.38
C TRP A 136 -22.44 2.94 6.04
N ARG A 137 -23.70 3.39 6.06
CA ARG A 137 -24.43 3.83 4.85
C ARG A 137 -23.89 5.17 4.35
N VAL A 138 -23.61 6.11 5.25
CA VAL A 138 -22.93 7.38 4.93
C VAL A 138 -21.55 7.10 4.35
N PHE A 139 -20.77 6.22 5.00
CA PHE A 139 -19.45 5.80 4.51
C PHE A 139 -19.54 5.23 3.10
N ARG A 140 -20.35 4.18 2.88
CA ARG A 140 -20.38 3.44 1.62
C ARG A 140 -21.01 4.22 0.46
N ARG A 141 -22.03 5.06 0.72
CA ARG A 141 -22.78 5.75 -0.35
C ARG A 141 -22.32 7.19 -0.61
N ILE A 142 -21.77 7.88 0.39
CA ILE A 142 -21.42 9.31 0.27
C ILE A 142 -19.91 9.50 0.33
N LEU A 143 -19.28 9.01 1.40
CA LEU A 143 -17.86 9.29 1.67
C LEU A 143 -16.93 8.53 0.72
N PHE A 144 -17.06 7.21 0.65
CA PHE A 144 -16.16 6.33 -0.10
C PHE A 144 -16.10 6.68 -1.60
N PRO A 145 -17.23 6.87 -2.33
CA PRO A 145 -17.18 7.22 -3.75
C PRO A 145 -16.53 8.58 -4.03
N GLN A 146 -16.76 9.56 -3.15
CA GLN A 146 -16.19 10.90 -3.31
C GLN A 146 -14.71 10.93 -2.95
N MET A 147 -14.34 10.29 -1.83
CA MET A 147 -12.96 10.09 -1.44
C MET A 147 -12.17 9.39 -2.56
N MET A 148 -12.73 8.34 -3.17
CA MET A 148 -12.04 7.63 -4.25
C MET A 148 -11.78 8.53 -5.46
N ARG A 149 -12.72 9.43 -5.81
CA ARG A 149 -12.50 10.43 -6.88
C ARG A 149 -11.34 11.37 -6.59
N PHE A 150 -11.12 11.74 -5.33
CA PHE A 150 -9.97 12.55 -4.92
C PHE A 150 -8.68 11.74 -4.79
N ALA A 151 -8.78 10.45 -4.44
CA ALA A 151 -7.62 9.57 -4.29
C ALA A 151 -7.05 9.09 -5.64
N LEU A 152 -7.91 8.84 -6.63
CA LEU A 152 -7.51 8.29 -7.94
C LEU A 152 -6.39 9.08 -8.64
N PRO A 153 -6.44 10.43 -8.74
CA PRO A 153 -5.33 11.19 -9.30
C PRO A 153 -4.01 10.96 -8.55
N GLY A 154 -4.06 10.93 -7.21
CA GLY A 154 -2.89 10.70 -6.38
C GLY A 154 -2.32 9.28 -6.46
N ILE A 155 -3.15 8.28 -6.80
CA ILE A 155 -2.71 6.90 -7.03
C ILE A 155 -2.04 6.75 -8.40
N THR A 156 -2.49 7.49 -9.41
CA THR A 156 -1.87 7.45 -10.76
C THR A 156 -0.58 8.25 -10.87
N LEU A 157 -0.34 9.17 -9.94
CA LEU A 157 0.82 10.08 -9.91
C LEU A 157 1.94 9.61 -8.96
N ALA A 158 1.65 8.66 -8.08
CA ALA A 158 2.60 8.07 -7.12
C ALA A 158 3.18 6.77 -7.69
#